data_AF-A0A350IIC8-F1
#
_entry.id   AF-A0A350IIC8-F1
#
_cell.length_a   1.000
_cell.length_b   1.000
_cell.length_c   1.000
_cell.angle_alpha   90.00
_cell.angle_beta   90.00
_cell.angle_gamma   90.00
#
_symmetry.space_group_name_H-M   'P 1'
#
loop_
_entity.id
_entity.type
_entity.pdbx_description
1 polymer ?
#
loop_
_entity_poly.entity_id
_entity_poly.type
_entity_poly.pdbx_seq_one_letter_code
_entity_poly.pdbx_strand_id
1 'polypeptide(L)'
;MEEDIMEKSATDLYTLQTRLKNAVEGTFPGKVWVNAEVSAIKARAGGHCYMELSQSGPSGLLAKASAIIWSSKFRFLAPYFESVAGIPLQEGINVLVQVQVNFSQLYGLSLIIDDIDPGYTLGDK
;
A
#
# COMPACT_ATOMS: atom_id res chain seq x y z
N MET A 1 -22.40 40.54 3.79
CA MET A 1 -21.36 39.65 3.26
C MET A 1 -22.08 38.60 2.47
N GLU A 2 -22.11 38.76 1.15
CA GLU A 2 -22.73 37.80 0.22
C GLU A 2 -22.25 36.37 0.52
N GLU A 3 -23.19 35.46 0.71
CA GLU A 3 -22.95 34.04 0.49
C GLU A 3 -22.74 33.86 -1.02
N ASP A 4 -21.48 33.68 -1.41
CA ASP A 4 -21.13 33.28 -2.76
C ASP A 4 -21.86 31.97 -3.09
N ILE A 5 -22.88 32.08 -3.93
CA ILE A 5 -23.58 30.93 -4.51
C ILE A 5 -22.57 30.26 -5.44
N MET A 6 -21.81 29.29 -4.92
CA MET A 6 -21.02 28.40 -5.76
C MET A 6 -21.97 27.69 -6.72
N GLU A 7 -21.92 28.10 -7.98
CA GLU A 7 -22.56 27.41 -9.10
C GLU A 7 -22.11 25.94 -9.06
N LYS A 8 -23.06 25.01 -8.90
CA LYS A 8 -22.76 23.58 -8.86
C LYS A 8 -22.35 23.10 -10.26
N SER A 9 -21.08 23.26 -10.62
CA SER A 9 -20.51 22.63 -11.82
C SER A 9 -20.39 21.12 -11.58
N ALA A 10 -21.24 20.32 -12.21
CA ALA A 10 -21.17 18.87 -12.12
C ALA A 10 -19.97 18.33 -12.92
N THR A 11 -19.24 17.36 -12.35
CA THR A 11 -18.19 16.59 -13.03
C THR A 11 -18.51 15.11 -12.92
N ASP A 12 -18.21 14.32 -13.94
CA ASP A 12 -18.41 12.87 -13.89
C ASP A 12 -17.33 12.19 -13.03
N LEU A 13 -17.65 10.98 -12.53
CA LEU A 13 -16.78 10.23 -11.63
C LEU A 13 -15.41 9.92 -12.26
N TYR A 14 -15.37 9.62 -13.55
CA TYR A 14 -14.12 9.31 -14.25
C TYR A 14 -13.19 10.52 -14.32
N THR A 15 -13.75 11.70 -14.62
CA THR A 15 -13.02 12.97 -14.59
C THR A 15 -12.48 13.28 -13.20
N LEU A 16 -13.29 13.12 -12.15
CA LEU A 16 -12.85 13.31 -10.77
C LEU A 16 -11.71 12.35 -10.39
N GLN A 17 -11.86 11.06 -10.67
CA GLN A 17 -10.84 10.06 -10.33
C GLN A 17 -9.56 10.21 -11.16
N THR A 18 -9.66 10.68 -12.40
CA THR A 18 -8.48 10.99 -13.22
C THR A 18 -7.71 12.18 -12.64
N ARG A 19 -8.40 13.19 -12.11
CA ARG A 19 -7.74 14.29 -11.38
C ARG A 19 -7.05 13.79 -10.11
N LEU A 20 -7.71 12.92 -9.33
CA LEU A 20 -7.10 12.29 -8.15
C LEU A 20 -5.84 11.50 -8.51
N LYS A 21 -5.92 10.66 -9.55
CA LYS A 21 -4.77 9.90 -10.05
C LYS A 21 -3.59 10.80 -10.38
N ASN A 22 -3.81 11.84 -11.19
CA ASN A 22 -2.77 12.75 -11.61
C ASN A 22 -2.15 13.51 -10.42
N ALA A 23 -2.97 13.95 -9.47
CA ALA A 23 -2.49 14.65 -8.28
C ALA A 23 -1.65 13.74 -7.36
N VAL A 24 -2.15 12.53 -7.10
CA VAL A 24 -1.48 11.57 -6.20
C VAL A 24 -0.19 11.06 -6.83
N GLU A 25 -0.24 10.54 -8.06
CA GLU A 25 0.94 9.97 -8.72
C GLU A 25 1.96 11.05 -9.09
N GLY A 26 1.52 12.28 -9.40
CA GLY A 26 2.40 13.42 -9.64
C GLY A 26 3.17 13.87 -8.39
N THR A 27 2.61 13.65 -7.20
CA THR A 27 3.24 14.00 -5.92
C THR A 27 4.29 12.95 -5.50
N PHE A 28 4.10 11.69 -5.88
CA PHE A 28 4.96 10.57 -5.50
C PHE A 28 5.55 9.88 -6.74
N PRO A 29 6.47 10.54 -7.47
CA PRO A 29 7.01 9.99 -8.73
C PRO A 29 7.96 8.79 -8.52
N GLY A 30 8.43 8.59 -7.30
CA GLY A 30 9.39 7.54 -6.94
C GLY A 30 8.84 6.54 -5.94
N LYS A 31 9.70 5.60 -5.56
CA LYS A 31 9.41 4.61 -4.53
C LYS A 31 9.89 5.10 -3.18
N VAL A 32 9.15 4.78 -2.13
CA VAL A 32 9.46 5.19 -0.76
C VAL A 32 9.41 3.98 0.16
N TRP A 33 10.27 3.98 1.17
CA TRP A 33 10.26 2.96 2.21
C TRP A 33 9.24 3.33 3.29
N VAL A 34 8.39 2.38 3.66
CA VAL A 34 7.31 2.54 4.63
C VAL A 34 7.36 1.40 5.63
N ASN A 35 7.34 1.73 6.92
CA ASN A 35 7.10 0.76 7.97
C ASN A 35 5.59 0.60 8.22
N ALA A 36 5.13 -0.63 8.38
CA ALA A 36 3.73 -0.93 8.68
C ALA A 36 3.58 -2.34 9.27
N GLU A 37 2.44 -2.58 9.91
CA GLU A 37 1.97 -3.92 10.28
C GLU A 37 1.20 -4.54 9.11
N VAL A 38 1.37 -5.84 8.88
CA VAL A 38 0.53 -6.60 7.94
C VAL A 38 -0.77 -7.00 8.64
N SER A 39 -1.86 -6.27 8.43
CA SER A 39 -3.16 -6.57 9.06
C SER A 39 -3.95 -7.67 8.35
N ALA A 40 -3.71 -7.89 7.06
CA ALA A 40 -4.30 -8.98 6.30
C ALA A 40 -3.41 -9.38 5.12
N ILE A 41 -3.41 -10.66 4.77
CA ILE A 41 -2.68 -11.16 3.59
C ILE A 41 -3.46 -12.22 2.82
N LYS A 42 -3.46 -12.10 1.50
CA LYS A 42 -4.07 -13.06 0.59
C LYS A 42 -3.15 -13.31 -0.61
N ALA A 43 -2.44 -14.41 -0.53
CA ALA A 43 -1.59 -14.91 -1.60
C ALA A 43 -2.15 -16.23 -2.17
N ARG A 44 -2.00 -16.43 -3.47
CA ARG A 44 -2.20 -17.71 -4.15
C ARG A 44 -0.87 -18.17 -4.73
N ALA A 45 -0.62 -19.48 -4.75
CA ALA A 45 0.56 -20.03 -5.42
C ALA A 45 0.61 -19.57 -6.89
N GLY A 46 1.72 -18.96 -7.30
CA GLY A 46 1.91 -18.38 -8.64
C GLY A 46 1.12 -17.09 -8.91
N GLY A 47 0.34 -16.59 -7.96
CA GLY A 47 -0.49 -15.39 -8.07
C GLY A 47 0.16 -14.14 -7.46
N HIS A 48 -0.57 -13.03 -7.53
CA HIS A 48 -0.23 -11.81 -6.79
C HIS A 48 -0.47 -12.02 -5.30
N CYS A 49 0.27 -11.29 -4.48
CA CYS A 49 -0.02 -11.16 -3.06
C CYS A 49 -0.76 -9.85 -2.83
N TYR A 50 -1.98 -9.95 -2.32
CA TYR A 50 -2.76 -8.80 -1.87
C TYR A 50 -2.61 -8.69 -0.36
N MET A 51 -2.32 -7.50 0.13
CA MET A 51 -2.08 -7.23 1.53
C MET A 51 -2.89 -6.03 1.98
N GLU A 52 -3.13 -5.97 3.28
CA GLU A 52 -3.53 -4.76 3.95
C GLU A 52 -2.44 -4.40 4.95
N LEU A 53 -2.04 -3.13 4.92
CA LEU A 53 -1.04 -2.56 5.81
C LEU A 53 -1.74 -1.63 6.79
N SER A 54 -1.33 -1.66 8.06
CA SER A 54 -1.86 -0.80 9.11
C SER A 54 -0.76 -0.17 9.95
N GLN A 55 -1.08 0.98 10.56
CA GLN A 55 -0.29 1.58 11.62
C GLN A 55 -1.19 1.84 12.82
N SER A 56 -0.86 1.26 13.96
CA SER A 56 -1.52 1.53 15.24
C SER A 56 -0.71 2.53 16.06
N GLY A 57 -1.40 3.31 16.88
CA GLY A 57 -0.82 4.21 17.88
C GLY A 57 -1.44 3.99 19.26
N PRO A 58 -1.14 4.86 20.25
CA PRO A 58 -1.58 4.67 21.63
C PRO A 58 -3.11 4.57 21.81
N SER A 59 -3.88 5.16 20.90
CA SER A 59 -5.35 5.22 20.95
C SER A 59 -6.04 4.37 19.88
N GLY A 60 -5.32 3.48 19.20
CA GLY A 60 -5.87 2.59 18.17
C GLY A 60 -5.31 2.83 16.77
N LEU A 61 -6.07 2.43 15.75
CA LEU A 61 -5.66 2.44 14.34
C LEU A 61 -5.52 3.88 13.80
N LEU A 62 -4.33 4.23 13.33
CA LEU A 62 -3.99 5.54 12.78
C LEU A 62 -4.05 5.58 11.25
N ALA A 63 -3.55 4.53 10.59
CA ALA A 63 -3.50 4.45 9.14
C ALA A 63 -3.77 3.03 8.66
N LYS A 64 -4.31 2.91 7.45
CA LYS A 64 -4.58 1.64 6.78
C LYS A 64 -4.58 1.81 5.26
N ALA A 65 -3.97 0.88 4.53
CA ALA A 65 -3.91 0.92 3.07
C ALA A 65 -3.87 -0.49 2.45
N SER A 66 -4.49 -0.63 1.28
CA SER A 66 -4.34 -1.82 0.45
C SER A 66 -2.99 -1.82 -0.25
N ALA A 67 -2.32 -2.96 -0.27
CA ALA A 67 -1.04 -3.15 -0.94
C ALA A 67 -1.02 -4.40 -1.83
N ILE A 68 -0.19 -4.39 -2.86
CA ILE A 68 -0.07 -5.47 -3.83
C ILE A 68 1.41 -5.75 -4.11
N ILE A 69 1.81 -7.01 -4.00
CA ILE A 69 3.04 -7.51 -4.61
C ILE A 69 2.63 -8.27 -5.87
N TRP A 70 3.04 -7.78 -7.04
CA TRP A 70 2.77 -8.48 -8.30
C TRP A 70 3.46 -9.84 -8.33
N SER A 71 2.88 -10.81 -9.05
CA SER A 71 3.31 -12.21 -9.04
C SER A 71 4.75 -12.38 -9.50
N SER A 72 5.17 -11.57 -10.47
CA SER A 72 6.53 -11.52 -10.99
C SER A 72 7.56 -11.21 -9.91
N LYS A 73 7.21 -10.39 -8.91
CA LYS A 73 8.05 -10.07 -7.76
C LYS A 73 7.83 -10.99 -6.58
N PHE A 74 6.56 -11.30 -6.28
CA PHE A 74 6.19 -12.09 -5.10
C PHE A 74 6.87 -13.46 -5.07
N ARG A 75 7.00 -14.11 -6.24
CA ARG A 75 7.72 -15.40 -6.40
C ARG A 75 9.19 -15.37 -5.93
N PHE A 76 9.80 -14.19 -5.84
CA PHE A 76 11.18 -14.00 -5.38
C PHE A 76 11.22 -13.38 -3.98
N LEU A 77 10.39 -12.35 -3.73
CA LEU A 77 10.37 -11.65 -2.44
C LEU A 77 9.92 -12.55 -1.30
N ALA A 78 8.91 -13.39 -1.49
CA ALA A 78 8.40 -14.26 -0.43
C ALA A 78 9.47 -15.27 0.08
N PRO A 79 10.10 -16.11 -0.78
CA PRO A 79 11.13 -17.03 -0.30
C PRO A 79 12.38 -16.31 0.19
N TYR A 80 12.76 -15.17 -0.41
CA TYR A 80 13.87 -14.36 0.10
C TYR A 80 13.58 -13.86 1.53
N PHE A 81 12.41 -13.26 1.75
CA PHE A 81 11.99 -12.80 3.06
C PHE A 81 12.03 -13.93 4.08
N GLU A 82 11.41 -15.07 3.78
CA GLU A 82 11.36 -16.22 4.69
C GLU A 82 12.75 -16.77 5.01
N SER A 83 13.66 -16.81 4.03
CA SER A 83 15.03 -17.29 4.23
C SER A 83 15.87 -16.42 5.18
N VAL A 84 15.55 -15.13 5.29
CA VAL A 84 16.28 -14.17 6.12
C VAL A 84 15.56 -13.91 7.45
N ALA A 85 14.25 -13.65 7.42
CA ALA A 85 13.43 -13.38 8.60
C ALA A 85 13.07 -14.65 9.39
N GLY A 86 13.24 -15.83 8.81
CA GLY A 86 12.95 -17.12 9.43
C GLY A 86 11.45 -17.43 9.59
N ILE A 87 10.57 -16.56 9.08
CA ILE A 87 9.12 -16.72 9.04
C ILE A 87 8.60 -16.25 7.68
N PRO A 88 7.49 -16.83 7.17
CA PRO A 88 6.87 -16.33 5.95
C PRO A 88 6.26 -14.94 6.17
N LEU A 89 5.98 -14.23 5.07
CA LEU A 89 5.08 -13.09 5.12
C LEU A 89 3.70 -13.56 5.58
N GLN A 90 3.24 -13.02 6.70
CA GLN A 90 1.99 -13.41 7.36
C GLN A 90 1.36 -12.21 8.09
N GLU A 91 0.15 -12.38 8.59
CA GLU A 91 -0.55 -11.35 9.37
C GLU A 91 0.14 -11.12 10.73
N GLY A 92 0.05 -9.89 11.25
CA GLY A 92 0.53 -9.50 12.57
C GLY A 92 2.04 -9.24 12.68
N ILE A 93 2.78 -9.25 11.56
CA ILE A 93 4.21 -8.88 11.56
C ILE A 93 4.39 -7.45 11.11
N ASN A 94 5.37 -6.75 11.70
CA ASN A 94 5.81 -5.46 11.20
C ASN A 94 6.86 -5.65 10.10
N VAL A 95 6.72 -4.86 9.04
CA VAL A 95 7.54 -4.90 7.84
C VAL A 95 8.05 -3.52 7.48
N LEU A 96 9.21 -3.47 6.84
CA LEU A 96 9.69 -2.29 6.12
C LEU A 96 9.67 -2.62 4.63
N VAL A 97 8.81 -1.92 3.88
CA VAL A 97 8.54 -2.23 2.48
C VAL A 97 8.79 -1.01 1.59
N GLN A 98 9.41 -1.23 0.44
CA GLN A 98 9.53 -0.22 -0.60
C GLN A 98 8.25 -0.23 -1.43
N VAL A 99 7.53 0.89 -1.44
CA VAL A 99 6.26 1.03 -2.15
C VAL A 99 6.28 2.13 -3.20
N GLN A 100 5.53 1.91 -4.26
CA GLN A 100 5.10 2.96 -5.19
C GLN A 100 3.63 3.26 -4.94
N VAL A 101 3.28 4.55 -4.84
CA VAL A 101 1.88 4.98 -4.74
C VAL A 101 1.21 4.81 -6.10
N ASN A 102 0.05 4.16 -6.11
CA ASN A 102 -0.72 3.90 -7.32
C ASN A 102 -2.18 4.27 -7.11
N PHE A 103 -2.82 4.85 -8.12
CA PHE A 103 -4.26 5.12 -8.07
C PHE A 103 -4.96 4.60 -9.33
N SER A 104 -5.93 3.72 -9.12
CA SER A 104 -6.82 3.23 -10.17
C SER A 104 -8.18 3.91 -10.07
N GLN A 105 -8.76 4.32 -11.20
CA GLN A 105 -10.15 4.78 -11.24
C GLN A 105 -11.12 3.70 -10.70
N LEU A 106 -10.87 2.43 -10.99
CA LEU A 106 -11.78 1.34 -10.59
C LEU A 106 -11.60 0.90 -9.13
N TYR A 107 -10.37 0.96 -8.61
CA TYR A 107 -10.03 0.36 -7.31
C TYR A 107 -9.54 1.36 -6.25
N GLY A 108 -9.33 2.61 -6.63
CA GLY A 108 -8.82 3.65 -5.75
C GLY A 108 -7.31 3.54 -5.49
N LEU A 109 -6.90 4.06 -4.32
CA LEU A 109 -5.50 4.08 -3.87
C LEU A 109 -5.01 2.68 -3.51
N SER A 110 -3.82 2.33 -3.98
CA SER A 110 -3.08 1.15 -3.55
C SER A 110 -1.58 1.43 -3.48
N LEU A 111 -0.89 0.61 -2.69
CA LEU A 111 0.56 0.60 -2.62
C LEU A 111 1.10 -0.59 -3.39
N ILE A 112 1.94 -0.36 -4.40
CA ILE A 112 2.64 -1.44 -5.09
C ILE A 112 3.95 -1.70 -4.35
N ILE A 113 4.05 -2.85 -3.69
CA ILE A 113 5.26 -3.25 -2.98
C ILE A 113 6.26 -3.82 -3.98
N ASP A 114 7.42 -3.21 -4.01
CA ASP A 114 8.51 -3.52 -4.94
C ASP A 114 9.69 -4.21 -4.28
N ASP A 115 9.88 -4.02 -2.98
CA ASP A 115 10.94 -4.64 -2.20
C ASP A 115 10.54 -4.71 -0.72
N ILE A 116 11.21 -5.57 0.05
CA ILE A 116 11.00 -5.76 1.49
C ILE A 116 12.37 -5.90 2.17
N ASP A 117 12.58 -5.18 3.27
CA ASP A 117 13.72 -5.39 4.16
C ASP A 117 13.37 -6.44 5.22
N PRO A 118 13.89 -7.68 5.12
CA PRO A 118 13.60 -8.74 6.09
C PRO A 118 14.30 -8.52 7.44
N GLY A 119 15.36 -7.69 7.50
CA GLY A 119 16.08 -7.40 8.73
C GLY A 119 15.25 -6.60 9.72
N TYR A 120 14.33 -5.76 9.22
CA TYR A 120 13.44 -4.96 10.05
C TYR A 120 12.54 -5.82 10.94
N THR A 121 11.91 -6.86 10.38
CA THR A 121 11.00 -7.75 11.12
C THR A 121 11.70 -8.53 12.23
N LEU A 122 13.01 -8.78 12.10
CA LEU A 122 13.80 -9.42 13.15
C LEU A 122 14.09 -8.48 14.32
N GLY A 123 14.33 -7.20 14.05
CA GLY A 123 14.67 -6.19 15.04
C GLY A 123 13.49 -5.64 15.83
N ASP A 124 12.26 -5.93 15.39
CA ASP A 124 11.01 -5.53 16.04
C ASP A 124 10.46 -6.61 17.00
N LYS A 125 11.16 -7.73 17.16
CA LYS A 125 10.85 -8.76 18.17
C LYS A 125 11.37 -8.42 19.56
#